data_AF-A0A1F7U4L8-F1
#
_entry.id   AF-A0A1F7U4L8-F1
#
_cell.length_a   1.000
_cell.length_b   1.000
_cell.length_c   1.000
_cell.angle_alpha   90.00
_cell.angle_beta   90.00
_cell.angle_gamma   90.00
#
_symmetry.space_group_name_H-M   'P 1'
#
loop_
_entity.id
_entity.type
_entity.pdbx_description
1 polymer ?
#
loop_
_entity_poly.entity_id
_entity_poly.type
_entity_poly.pdbx_seq_one_letter_code
_entity_poly.pdbx_strand_id
1 'polypeptide(L)' 'MAIDWTHIYKKYKGLWVALKDDEKTVVASGTSVHEVVEKAKQRGFDDPILFRVPSEVVPYVGSFR' A
#
# COMPACT_ATOMS: atom_id res chain seq x y z
N MET A 1 -3.54 12.87 -13.87
CA MET A 1 -3.41 13.57 -12.56
C MET A 1 -2.73 12.59 -11.60
N ALA A 2 -1.68 12.99 -10.89
CA ALA A 2 -0.94 12.07 -10.02
C ALA A 2 -1.67 11.86 -8.69
N ILE A 3 -1.60 10.64 -8.15
CA ILE A 3 -2.12 10.33 -6.81
C ILE A 3 -1.01 10.62 -5.80
N ASP A 4 -1.32 11.40 -4.77
CA ASP A 4 -0.40 11.65 -3.65
C ASP A 4 -0.48 10.50 -2.62
N TRP A 5 0.55 9.65 -2.60
CA TRP A 5 0.69 8.56 -1.63
C TRP A 5 1.60 8.92 -0.44
N THR A 6 1.99 10.18 -0.26
CA THR A 6 2.89 10.61 0.83
C THR A 6 2.37 10.19 2.20
N HIS A 7 1.06 10.32 2.43
CA HIS A 7 0.43 9.93 3.69
C HIS A 7 0.44 8.41 3.91
N ILE A 8 0.20 7.63 2.85
CA ILE A 8 0.23 6.17 2.90
C ILE A 8 1.65 5.71 3.22
N TYR A 9 2.64 6.26 2.50
CA TYR A 9 4.05 5.93 2.74
C TYR A 9 4.47 6.25 4.18
N LYS A 10 4.17 7.45 4.70
CA LYS A 10 4.55 7.85 6.06
C LYS A 10 3.97 6.94 7.14
N LYS A 11 2.73 6.47 6.97
CA LYS A 11 2.01 5.69 8.00
C LYS A 11 2.25 4.18 7.90
N TYR A 12 2.43 3.66 6.69
CA TYR A 12 2.44 2.22 6.42
C TYR A 12 3.76 1.72 5.83
N LYS A 13 4.83 2.52 5.90
CA LYS A 13 6.18 2.17 5.43
C LYS A 13 6.58 0.74 5.82
N GLY A 14 6.92 -0.08 4.83
CA GLY A 14 7.32 -1.48 5.04
C GLY A 14 6.19 -2.46 5.39
N LEU A 15 4.93 -2.03 5.38
CA LEU A 15 3.76 -2.89 5.62
C LEU A 15 3.04 -3.23 4.32
N TRP A 16 2.26 -4.30 4.37
CA TRP A 16 1.21 -4.56 3.41
C TRP A 16 -0.01 -3.70 3.74
N VAL A 17 -0.64 -3.14 2.71
CA VAL A 17 -1.91 -2.43 2.80
C VAL A 17 -2.91 -3.01 1.82
N ALA A 18 -4.17 -3.06 2.23
CA ALA A 18 -5.32 -3.27 1.37
C ALA A 18 -5.93 -1.91 1.06
N LEU A 19 -5.97 -1.55 -0.22
CA LEU A 19 -6.56 -0.34 -0.75
C LEU A 19 -7.95 -0.64 -1.33
N LYS A 20 -8.83 0.35 -1.27
CA LYS A 20 -10.08 0.35 -2.02
C LYS A 20 -9.80 0.55 -3.52
N ASP A 21 -10.84 0.40 -4.33
CA ASP A 21 -10.88 0.71 -5.77
C ASP A 21 -10.43 2.14 -6.14
N ASP A 22 -10.44 3.05 -5.18
CA ASP A 22 -9.98 4.44 -5.35
C ASP A 22 -8.46 4.63 -5.24
N GLU A 23 -7.70 3.56 -4.97
CA GLU A 23 -6.23 3.54 -4.78
C GLU A 23 -5.70 4.49 -3.71
N LYS A 24 -6.57 5.01 -2.83
CA LYS A 24 -6.24 6.05 -1.83
C LYS A 24 -6.65 5.65 -0.43
N THR A 25 -7.74 4.90 -0.31
CA THR A 25 -8.34 4.53 0.97
C THR A 25 -7.76 3.20 1.44
N VAL A 26 -6.97 3.24 2.53
CA VAL A 26 -6.45 2.03 3.17
C VAL A 26 -7.51 1.43 4.08
N VAL A 27 -8.01 0.25 3.71
CA VAL A 27 -9.05 -0.47 4.46
C VAL A 27 -8.46 -1.47 5.46
N ALA A 28 -7.22 -1.94 5.27
CA ALA A 28 -6.49 -2.76 6.24
C ALA A 28 -4.98 -2.66 6.04
N SER A 29 -4.20 -2.99 7.09
CA SER A 29 -2.73 -3.04 7.04
C SER A 29 -2.15 -4.13 7.95
N GLY A 30 -0.96 -4.61 7.62
CA GLY A 30 -0.32 -5.74 8.31
C GLY A 30 1.06 -6.08 7.79
N THR A 31 1.68 -7.09 8.41
CA THR A 31 3.06 -7.51 8.09
C THR A 31 3.12 -8.56 6.98
N SER A 32 2.02 -9.29 6.78
CA SER A 32 1.84 -10.33 5.77
C SER A 32 0.60 -10.09 4.92
N VAL A 33 0.59 -10.63 3.70
CA VAL A 33 -0.56 -10.55 2.79
C VAL A 33 -1.79 -11.23 3.41
N HIS A 34 -1.61 -12.41 3.99
CA HIS A 34 -2.69 -13.18 4.60
C HIS A 34 -3.41 -12.41 5.70
N GLU A 35 -2.66 -11.80 6.63
CA GLU A 35 -3.22 -10.96 7.69
C GLU A 35 -4.06 -9.79 7.13
N VAL A 36 -3.56 -9.14 6.08
CA VAL A 36 -4.22 -7.98 5.47
C VAL A 36 -5.51 -8.36 4.75
N VAL A 37 -5.49 -9.48 4.01
CA VAL A 37 -6.66 -10.00 3.31
C VAL A 37 -7.75 -10.39 4.30
N GLU A 38 -7.41 -11.11 5.37
CA GLU A 38 -8.39 -11.51 6.38
C GLU A 38 -9.00 -10.29 7.08
N LYS A 39 -8.19 -9.28 7.43
CA LYS A 39 -8.69 -8.01 7.99
C LYS A 39 -9.56 -7.23 7.01
N ALA A 40 -9.27 -7.26 5.72
CA ALA A 40 -10.05 -6.58 4.69
C ALA A 40 -11.42 -7.28 4.49
N LYS A 41 -11.44 -8.61 4.41
CA LYS A 41 -12.67 -9.40 4.33
C LYS A 41 -13.58 -9.20 5.53
N GLN A 42 -13.01 -9.19 6.75
CA GLN A 42 -13.76 -8.89 7.98
C GLN A 42 -14.41 -7.50 7.96
N ARG A 43 -13.92 -6.58 7.14
CA ARG A 43 -14.44 -5.22 6.96
C ARG A 43 -15.39 -5.10 5.75
N GLY A 44 -15.71 -6.21 5.08
CA GLY A 44 -16.60 -6.25 3.92
C GLY A 44 -15.93 -5.91 2.59
N PHE A 45 -14.60 -6.02 2.51
CA PHE A 45 -13.83 -5.85 1.27
C PHE A 45 -13.31 -7.20 0.79
N ASP A 46 -14.04 -7.82 -0.14
CA ASP A 46 -13.71 -9.15 -0.68
C ASP A 46 -12.54 -9.14 -1.67
N ASP A 47 -12.39 -8.06 -2.45
CA ASP A 47 -11.34 -7.91 -3.46
C ASP A 47 -10.58 -6.56 -3.32
N PRO A 48 -9.73 -6.41 -2.28
CA PRO A 48 -8.94 -5.19 -2.11
C PRO A 48 -7.69 -5.18 -3.00
N ILE A 49 -7.25 -4.00 -3.42
CA ILE A 49 -5.97 -3.82 -4.09
C ILE A 49 -4.85 -3.96 -3.05
N LEU A 50 -4.01 -4.98 -3.19
CA LEU A 50 -2.90 -5.22 -2.27
C LEU A 50 -1.65 -4.48 -2.73
N PHE A 51 -1.05 -3.72 -1.81
CA PHE A 51 0.19 -2.99 -2.08
C PHE A 51 1.19 -3.18 -0.92
N ARG A 52 2.44 -3.52 -1.26
CA ARG A 52 3.54 -3.52 -0.30
C ARG A 52 4.18 -2.15 -0.33
N VAL A 53 3.99 -1.39 0.74
CA VAL A 53 4.61 -0.08 0.86
C VAL A 53 6.12 -0.25 1.00
N PRO A 54 6.93 0.41 0.17
CA PRO A 54 8.37 0.28 0.22
C PRO A 54 8.90 0.69 1.60
N SER A 55 9.92 -0.01 2.08
CA SER A 55 10.65 0.34 3.31
C SER A 55 11.64 1.48 3.12
N GLU A 56 11.90 1.87 1.88
CA GLU A 56 12.77 2.99 1.53
C GLU A 56 12.44 3.44 0.12
N VAL A 57 12.54 4.75 -0.10
CA VAL A 57 12.44 5.33 -1.44
C VAL A 57 13.88 5.59 -1.86
N VAL A 58 14.41 4.73 -2.73
CA VAL A 58 15.76 4.88 -3.30
C VAL A 58 15.62 5.46 -4.70
N PRO A 59 15.88 6.77 -4.90
CA PRO A 59 15.77 7.38 -6.21
C PRO A 59 16.87 6.83 -7.12
N TYR A 60 16.49 6.33 -8.29
CA TYR A 60 17.42 6.03 -9.36
C TYR A 60 17.46 7.21 -10.33
N VAL A 61 18.63 7.88 -10.41
CA VAL A 61 18.89 8.92 -11.42
C VAL A 61 19.84 8.30 -12.43
N GLY A 62 19.35 8.10 -13.66
CA GLY A 62 20.08 7.42 -14.72
C GLY A 62 21.46 8.02 -14.96
N SER A 63 22.43 7.15 -15.18
CA SER A 63 23.80 7.56 -15.54
C SER A 63 23.79 7.95 -17.02
N PHE A 64 23.94 9.23 -17.33
CA PHE A 64 24.23 9.67 -18.70
C PHE A 64 25.60 9.12 -19.08
N ARG A 65 25.65 8.32 -20.15
CA ARG A 65 26.89 7.89 -20.79
C ARG A 65 26.85 8.34 -22.24
#